data_AF-A0A378XHU5-F1
#
_entry.id   AF-A0A378XHU5-F1
#
_cell.length_a   1.000
_cell.length_b   1.000
_cell.length_c   1.000
_cell.angle_alpha   90.00
_cell.angle_beta   90.00
_cell.angle_gamma   90.00
#
_symmetry.space_group_name_H-M   'P 1'
#
loop_
_entity.id
_entity.type
_entity.pdbx_description
1 polymer ?
#
loop_
_entity_poly.entity_id
_entity_poly.type
_entity_poly.pdbx_seq_one_letter_code
_entity_poly.pdbx_strand_id
1 'polypeptide(L)' 'MALPESSSFCLSSKIEIDETGFGYTLSLLSGRYKMIILYWLSEYKAVMRFNELRRQIGNISYKTLSNTLKELQADGLVLR' A
#
# COMPACT_ATOMS: atom_id res chain seq x y z
N MET A 1 0.35 -17.91 -47.69
CA MET A 1 0.97 -17.37 -46.46
C MET A 1 -0.16 -17.05 -45.50
N ALA A 2 -0.14 -17.63 -44.31
CA ALA A 2 -1.27 -17.70 -43.37
C ALA A 2 -1.76 -16.33 -42.85
N LEU A 3 -3.08 -16.19 -42.67
CA LEU A 3 -3.71 -15.42 -41.58
C LEU A 3 -3.78 -16.37 -40.35
N PRO A 4 -3.92 -15.95 -39.06
CA PRO A 4 -4.54 -14.72 -38.52
C PRO A 4 -3.75 -14.15 -37.30
N GLU A 5 -4.12 -13.07 -36.61
CA GLU A 5 -4.97 -13.10 -35.40
C GLU A 5 -4.87 -11.74 -34.69
N SER A 6 -6.00 -11.32 -34.10
CA SER A 6 -6.09 -10.47 -32.90
C SER A 6 -5.81 -8.96 -33.04
N SER A 7 -6.89 -8.26 -33.36
CA SER A 7 -7.35 -7.12 -32.56
C SER A 7 -6.87 -7.17 -31.10
N SER A 8 -6.19 -6.13 -30.64
CA SER A 8 -6.22 -5.78 -29.22
C SER A 8 -5.77 -4.34 -29.06
N PHE A 9 -6.75 -3.44 -29.22
CA PHE A 9 -6.92 -2.23 -28.42
C PHE A 9 -5.60 -1.73 -27.77
N CYS A 10 -4.72 -1.11 -28.56
CA CYS A 10 -3.72 -0.24 -27.96
C CYS A 10 -4.54 0.91 -27.36
N LEU A 11 -4.88 0.78 -26.08
CA LEU A 11 -5.55 1.78 -25.28
C LEU A 11 -4.76 3.08 -25.46
N SER A 12 -5.16 3.89 -26.43
CA SER A 12 -4.74 5.29 -26.60
C SER A 12 -5.45 6.16 -25.56
N SER A 13 -5.53 5.63 -24.35
CA SER A 13 -6.07 6.28 -23.19
C SER A 13 -4.84 6.52 -22.35
N LYS A 14 -4.20 7.69 -22.53
CA LYS A 14 -3.34 8.28 -21.49
C LYS A 14 -4.24 8.52 -20.27
N ILE A 15 -4.54 7.45 -19.55
CA ILE A 15 -5.15 7.54 -18.25
C ILE A 15 -3.97 7.69 -17.32
N GLU A 16 -3.75 8.93 -16.87
CA GLU A 16 -2.77 9.17 -15.82
C GLU A 16 -3.27 8.46 -14.58
N ILE A 17 -2.49 7.48 -14.09
CA ILE A 17 -2.90 6.62 -12.98
C ILE A 17 -3.28 7.46 -11.77
N ASP A 18 -2.60 8.59 -11.58
CA ASP A 18 -2.79 9.57 -10.51
C ASP A 18 -4.23 10.13 -10.44
N GLU A 19 -4.91 10.28 -11.58
CA GLU A 19 -6.27 10.83 -11.65
C GLU A 19 -7.36 9.78 -11.39
N THR A 20 -6.98 8.52 -11.24
CA THR A 20 -7.92 7.43 -10.99
C THR A 20 -8.08 7.16 -9.49
N GLY A 21 -9.20 6.55 -9.09
CA GLY A 21 -9.35 6.04 -7.72
C GLY A 21 -8.27 5.03 -7.34
N PHE A 22 -7.66 4.36 -8.34
CA PHE A 22 -6.50 3.51 -8.13
C PHE A 22 -5.25 4.32 -7.78
N GLY A 23 -4.97 5.43 -8.48
CA GLY A 23 -3.87 6.34 -8.14
C GLY A 23 -4.00 6.91 -6.73
N TYR A 24 -5.21 7.34 -6.35
CA TYR A 24 -5.49 7.76 -4.99
C TYR A 24 -5.17 6.65 -3.98
N THR A 25 -5.68 5.44 -4.18
CA THR A 25 -5.40 4.29 -3.30
C THR A 25 -3.90 3.98 -3.24
N LEU A 26 -3.22 4.00 -4.39
CA LEU A 26 -1.80 3.76 -4.50
C LEU A 26 -1.01 4.83 -3.73
N SER A 27 -1.41 6.09 -3.79
CA SER A 27 -0.79 7.17 -3.03
C SER A 27 -0.92 6.96 -1.51
N LEU A 28 -2.09 6.52 -1.04
CA LEU A 28 -2.34 6.22 0.37
C LEU A 28 -1.47 5.06 0.85
N LEU A 29 -1.38 3.98 0.05
CA LEU A 29 -0.61 2.79 0.35
C LEU A 29 0.89 2.93 0.05
N SER A 30 1.27 3.96 -0.71
CA SER A 30 2.65 4.22 -1.07
C SER A 30 3.49 4.53 0.16
N GLY A 31 4.72 4.01 0.16
CA GLY A 31 5.67 4.23 1.25
C GLY A 31 6.34 2.95 1.70
N ARG A 32 7.60 3.07 2.12
CA ARG A 32 8.47 1.93 2.45
C ARG A 32 7.87 0.96 3.48
N TYR A 33 7.10 1.49 4.44
CA TYR A 33 6.62 0.70 5.59
C TYR A 33 5.11 0.57 5.69
N LYS A 34 4.30 1.35 4.93
CA LYS A 34 2.84 1.31 5.02
C LYS A 34 2.29 -0.09 4.71
N MET A 35 2.68 -0.65 3.57
CA MET A 35 2.26 -2.00 3.15
C MET A 35 2.73 -3.09 4.12
N ILE A 36 3.96 -2.97 4.65
CA ILE A 36 4.50 -3.95 5.61
C ILE A 36 3.67 -3.93 6.90
N ILE A 37 3.37 -2.73 7.42
CA ILE A 37 2.55 -2.56 8.63
C ILE A 37 1.16 -3.15 8.41
N LEU A 38 0.50 -2.82 7.30
CA LEU A 38 -0.83 -3.33 6.98
C LEU A 38 -0.84 -4.85 6.86
N TYR A 39 0.17 -5.44 6.19
CA TYR A 39 0.31 -6.89 6.07
C TYR A 39 0.39 -7.57 7.45
N TRP A 40 1.19 -7.05 8.38
CA TRP A 40 1.28 -7.62 9.72
C TRP A 40 -0.02 -7.47 10.51
N LEU A 41 -0.72 -6.35 10.36
CA LEU A 41 -2.01 -6.14 11.03
C LEU A 41 -3.14 -6.98 10.42
N SER A 42 -3.09 -7.27 9.12
CA SER A 42 -4.11 -8.08 8.43
C SER A 42 -3.88 -9.58 8.61
N GLU A 43 -2.65 -10.06 8.37
CA GLU A 43 -2.35 -11.49 8.28
C GLU A 43 -1.99 -12.09 9.64
N TYR A 44 -1.27 -11.36 10.48
CA TYR A 44 -0.75 -11.91 11.73
C TYR A 44 -1.70 -11.68 12.90
N LYS A 45 -2.03 -10.41 13.17
CA LYS A 45 -2.90 -10.06 14.31
C LYS A 45 -3.52 -8.68 14.15
N ALA A 46 -4.85 -8.63 14.23
CA ALA A 46 -5.61 -7.38 14.15
C ALA A 46 -5.22 -6.34 15.23
N VAL A 47 -4.70 -6.79 16.39
CA VAL A 47 -4.24 -5.92 17.48
C VAL A 47 -2.83 -6.29 17.90
N MET A 48 -1.84 -5.49 17.48
CA MET A 48 -0.44 -5.63 17.87
C MET A 48 0.02 -4.45 18.71
N ARG A 49 0.85 -4.70 19.74
CA ARG A 49 1.51 -3.60 20.44
C ARG A 49 2.58 -2.97 19.55
N PHE A 50 2.78 -1.67 19.71
CA PHE A 50 3.79 -0.91 18.96
C PHE A 50 5.18 -1.59 18.97
N ASN A 51 5.63 -2.05 20.14
CA ASN A 51 6.94 -2.69 20.30
C ASN A 51 7.01 -4.06 19.60
N GLU A 52 5.90 -4.81 19.56
CA GLU A 52 5.85 -6.10 18.86
C GLU A 52 5.94 -5.88 17.35
N LEU A 53 5.12 -4.98 16.82
CA LEU A 53 5.13 -4.64 15.39
C LEU A 53 6.52 -4.15 14.95
N ARG A 54 7.17 -3.32 15.76
CA ARG A 54 8.54 -2.86 15.48
C ARG A 54 9.54 -4.01 15.42
N ARG A 55 9.44 -4.99 16.34
CA ARG A 55 10.34 -6.15 16.36
C ARG A 55 10.12 -7.05 15.14
N GLN A 56 8.88 -7.19 14.66
CA GLN A 56 8.58 -7.95 13.44
C GLN A 56 9.14 -7.26 12.19
N ILE A 57 9.07 -5.93 12.11
CA ILE A 57 9.60 -5.17 10.96
C ILE A 57 11.14 -5.10 11.01
N GLY A 58 11.74 -5.00 12.20
CA GLY A 58 13.18 -5.07 12.45
C GLY A 58 13.98 -3.84 12.02
N ASN A 59 13.81 -3.38 10.78
CA ASN A 59 14.64 -2.34 10.14
C ASN A 59 13.96 -0.96 10.09
N ILE A 60 13.22 -0.60 11.14
CA ILE A 60 12.47 0.67 11.24
C ILE A 60 12.75 1.41 12.56
N SER A 61 12.98 2.72 12.46
CA SER A 61 13.16 3.57 13.64
C SER A 61 11.83 3.78 14.39
N TYR A 62 11.88 4.05 15.70
CA TYR A 62 10.70 4.40 16.50
C TYR A 62 9.92 5.58 15.89
N LYS A 63 10.65 6.63 15.48
CA LYS A 63 10.06 7.84 14.90
C LYS A 63 9.36 7.53 13.58
N THR A 64 10.00 6.77 12.69
CA THR A 64 9.42 6.39 11.40
C THR A 64 8.18 5.53 11.61
N LEU A 65 8.24 4.50 12.45
CA LEU A 65 7.09 3.65 12.73
C LEU A 65 5.92 4.46 13.32
N SER A 66 6.21 5.37 14.26
CA SER A 66 5.18 6.22 14.85
C SER A 66 4.55 7.16 13.83
N ASN A 67 5.35 7.79 12.95
CA ASN A 67 4.82 8.67 11.91
C ASN A 67 3.98 7.88 10.90
N THR A 68 4.47 6.75 10.42
CA THR A 68 3.73 5.91 9.46
C THR A 68 2.41 5.40 10.06
N LEU A 69 2.38 5.00 11.34
CA LEU A 69 1.13 4.60 12.00
C LEU A 69 0.15 5.77 12.14
N LYS A 70 0.63 6.99 12.42
CA LYS A 70 -0.22 8.18 12.49
C LYS A 70 -0.81 8.54 11.12
N GLU A 71 0.00 8.44 10.06
CA GLU A 71 -0.46 8.65 8.68
C GLU A 71 -1.53 7.61 8.32
N LEU A 72 -1.26 6.32 8.54
CA LEU A 72 -2.23 5.25 8.30
C LEU A 72 -3.52 5.43 9.13
N GLN A 73 -3.44 5.96 10.34
CA GLN A 73 -4.60 6.28 11.15
C GLN A 73 -5.38 7.48 10.59
N ALA A 74 -4.69 8.53 10.14
CA ALA A 74 -5.31 9.69 9.50
C ALA A 74 -5.98 9.33 8.17
N ASP A 75 -5.38 8.40 7.43
CA ASP A 75 -5.91 7.83 6.19
C ASP A 75 -7.07 6.83 6.44
N GLY A 76 -7.38 6.52 7.71
CA GLY A 76 -8.44 5.58 8.09
C GLY A 76 -8.12 4.10 7.85
N LEU A 77 -6.86 3.77 7.57
CA LEU A 77 -6.39 2.43 7.24
C LEU A 77 -6.07 1.58 8.49
N VAL A 78 -5.76 2.23 9.61
CA VAL A 78 -5.45 1.55 10.89
C VAL A 78 -6.25 2.18 12.02
N LEU A 79 -6.83 1.33 12.87
CA LEU A 79 -7.48 1.74 14.11
C LEU A 79 -6.52 1.57 15.29
N ARG A 80 -6.63 2.46 16.27
CA ARG A 80 -5.80 2.46 17.48
C ARG A 80 -6.55 1.90 18.68
#